data_AF-A0AA38U1E3-F1
#
_entry.id   AF-A0AA38U1E3-F1
#
_cell.length_a   1.000
_cell.length_b   1.000
_cell.length_c   1.000
_cell.angle_alpha   90.00
_cell.angle_beta   90.00
_cell.angle_gamma   90.00
#
_symmetry.space_group_name_H-M   'P 1'
#
loop_
_entity.id
_entity.type
_entity.pdbx_description
1 polymer ?
#
loop_
_entity_poly.entity_id
_entity_poly.type
_entity_poly.pdbx_seq_one_letter_code
_entity_poly.pdbx_strand_id
1 'polypeptide(L)'
;MAAASSTTLKSITSAVKASPTTATTAALNRLSFKNSAALPSPFKKLSATAAASGGCRSFTVKCQSNPSESSRSAKVHELCVYEINERDRGSPAYLRLGQKPVNSLGDLVPFTNKVYSADLKTRLGITAGICILIKNMPEKKGDRYEAIYSFHLGDYGQISVQGAYLTMEDTYLSVTGGTGIFAGAYGQVKLQQLVFPFKLFYTFYLQGLAADLPAELLVTAVTPSPAVEASPAAKACEDGAAGPNFTD
;
A
#
# COMPACT_ATOMS: atom_id res chain seq x y z
N MET A 1 1.61 42.01 26.31
CA MET A 1 2.33 40.90 26.96
C MET A 1 1.55 39.61 26.71
N ALA A 2 2.04 38.77 25.80
CA ALA A 2 1.63 37.38 25.67
C ALA A 2 2.75 36.67 24.91
N ALA A 3 3.46 35.76 25.59
CA ALA A 3 4.61 35.04 25.07
C ALA A 3 4.13 33.78 24.32
N ALA A 4 4.60 33.62 23.09
CA ALA A 4 4.41 32.41 22.29
C ALA A 4 5.52 31.39 22.63
N SER A 5 5.12 30.20 23.09
CA SER A 5 6.06 29.11 23.37
C SER A 5 6.19 28.20 22.16
N SER A 6 7.34 28.27 21.48
CA SER A 6 7.77 27.34 20.45
C SER A 6 8.49 26.17 21.12
N THR A 7 7.99 24.94 20.95
CA THR A 7 8.65 23.73 21.44
C THR A 7 9.39 23.02 20.30
N THR A 8 10.68 23.28 20.21
CA THR A 8 11.66 22.52 19.43
C THR A 8 11.86 21.11 20.00
N LEU A 9 11.66 20.09 19.16
CA LEU A 9 12.03 18.69 19.43
C LEU A 9 13.56 18.57 19.52
N LYS A 10 14.07 18.25 20.72
CA LYS A 10 15.50 18.02 20.97
C LYS A 10 15.87 16.59 20.53
N SER A 11 16.88 16.51 19.65
CA SER A 11 17.56 15.26 19.30
C SER A 11 18.38 14.77 20.50
N ILE A 12 18.18 13.51 20.89
CA ILE A 12 19.00 12.83 21.89
C ILE A 12 20.15 12.14 21.15
N THR A 13 21.34 12.72 21.23
CA THR A 13 22.59 12.07 20.81
C THR A 13 23.14 11.26 21.98
N SER A 14 23.14 9.94 21.87
CA SER A 14 23.85 9.04 22.77
C SER A 14 25.31 8.90 22.30
N ALA A 15 26.24 9.49 23.06
CA ALA A 15 27.68 9.33 22.87
C ALA A 15 28.16 8.09 23.62
N VAL A 16 28.59 7.05 22.89
CA VAL A 16 29.37 5.94 23.45
C VAL A 16 30.84 6.19 23.13
N LYS A 17 31.65 6.29 24.17
CA LYS A 17 33.09 6.55 24.15
C LYS A 17 33.82 5.22 23.89
N ALA A 18 34.58 5.13 22.80
CA ALA A 18 35.50 4.02 22.54
C ALA A 18 36.93 4.53 22.39
N SER A 19 37.86 3.92 23.12
CA SER A 19 39.31 4.19 23.11
C SER A 19 40.01 3.42 21.98
N PRO A 20 41.20 3.83 21.50
CA PRO A 20 41.71 3.43 20.19
C PRO A 20 42.59 2.17 20.27
N THR A 21 42.43 1.27 19.30
CA THR A 21 43.39 0.19 19.06
C THR A 21 43.57 -0.01 17.55
N THR A 22 44.81 0.25 17.14
CA THR A 22 45.61 -0.23 16.00
C THR A 22 44.95 -0.58 14.66
N ALA A 23 45.48 0.08 13.62
CA ALA A 23 45.21 -0.14 12.21
C ALA A 23 45.50 -1.58 11.75
N THR A 24 44.58 -2.17 10.97
CA THR A 24 44.92 -3.11 9.90
C THR A 24 43.87 -3.05 8.79
N THR A 25 44.38 -3.12 7.57
CA THR A 25 43.78 -2.99 6.24
C THR A 25 42.49 -3.79 5.97
N ALA A 26 41.49 -3.15 5.34
CA ALA A 26 40.53 -3.82 4.48
C ALA A 26 40.13 -2.89 3.31
N ALA A 27 40.38 -3.35 2.09
CA ALA A 27 40.20 -2.60 0.86
C ALA A 27 38.71 -2.41 0.50
N LEU A 28 38.40 -1.24 -0.04
CA LEU A 28 37.11 -0.87 -0.63
C LEU A 28 36.81 -1.75 -1.85
N ASN A 29 35.80 -2.62 -1.76
CA ASN A 29 35.21 -3.27 -2.94
C ASN A 29 34.36 -2.25 -3.72
N ARG A 30 35.00 -1.57 -4.68
CA ARG A 30 34.31 -0.82 -5.73
C ARG A 30 33.77 -1.79 -6.78
N LEU A 31 32.45 -1.98 -6.82
CA LEU A 31 31.78 -2.64 -7.94
C LEU A 31 31.92 -1.74 -9.19
N SER A 32 32.84 -2.09 -10.09
CA SER A 32 32.96 -1.47 -11.42
C SER A 32 32.09 -2.22 -12.42
N PHE A 33 31.11 -1.53 -13.00
CA PHE A 33 30.42 -2.00 -14.20
C PHE A 33 31.34 -1.78 -15.41
N LYS A 34 31.87 -2.88 -15.98
CA LYS A 34 32.63 -2.83 -17.23
C LYS A 34 31.65 -2.85 -18.41
N ASN A 35 31.56 -1.73 -19.10
CA ASN A 35 30.89 -1.60 -20.39
C ASN A 35 31.73 -2.34 -21.45
N SER A 36 31.19 -3.40 -22.07
CA SER A 36 31.84 -4.07 -23.19
C SER A 36 30.95 -3.93 -24.43
N ALA A 37 31.32 -2.99 -25.28
CA ALA A 37 30.80 -2.87 -26.64
C ALA A 37 31.67 -3.72 -27.58
N ALA A 38 31.11 -4.75 -28.20
CA ALA A 38 31.57 -5.28 -29.49
C ALA A 38 30.58 -6.33 -30.06
N LEU A 39 30.12 -6.08 -31.28
CA LEU A 39 29.53 -7.00 -32.27
C LEU A 39 29.96 -6.45 -33.66
N PRO A 40 29.92 -7.20 -34.79
CA PRO A 40 29.52 -8.61 -34.96
C PRO A 40 30.35 -9.49 -35.94
N SER A 41 29.97 -10.78 -35.97
CA SER A 41 30.02 -11.76 -37.09
C SER A 41 31.22 -12.75 -37.17
N PRO A 42 31.11 -13.92 -37.85
CA PRO A 42 29.96 -14.45 -38.60
C PRO A 42 29.46 -15.85 -38.20
N PHE A 43 28.26 -16.14 -38.69
CA PHE A 43 27.44 -17.33 -38.51
C PHE A 43 28.11 -18.64 -38.97
N LYS A 44 28.10 -19.67 -38.11
CA LYS A 44 28.22 -21.08 -38.55
C LYS A 44 26.82 -21.69 -38.62
N LYS A 45 26.42 -22.11 -39.82
CA LYS A 45 25.21 -22.90 -40.10
C LYS A 45 25.31 -24.24 -39.37
N LEU A 46 24.42 -24.49 -38.41
CA LEU A 46 24.12 -25.85 -37.95
C LEU A 46 22.96 -26.40 -38.81
N SER A 47 23.23 -27.45 -39.57
CA SER A 47 22.20 -28.26 -40.21
C SER A 47 21.70 -29.27 -39.19
N ALA A 48 20.42 -29.19 -38.83
CA ALA A 48 19.76 -30.17 -37.97
C ALA A 48 18.94 -31.12 -38.85
N THR A 49 19.40 -32.37 -38.95
CA THR A 49 18.63 -33.49 -39.49
C THR A 49 17.45 -33.79 -38.59
N ALA A 50 16.23 -33.69 -39.15
CA ALA A 50 15.00 -34.10 -38.47
C ALA A 50 14.93 -35.63 -38.36
N ALA A 51 14.86 -36.13 -37.14
CA ALA A 51 14.36 -37.47 -36.83
C ALA A 51 13.11 -37.31 -35.97
N ALA A 52 11.97 -37.71 -36.53
CA ALA A 52 10.66 -37.66 -35.89
C ALA A 52 10.50 -38.86 -34.94
N SER A 53 10.11 -38.60 -33.69
CA SER A 53 9.09 -39.36 -32.95
C SER A 53 9.09 -38.94 -31.48
N GLY A 54 8.00 -38.32 -31.01
CA GLY A 54 7.80 -38.01 -29.60
C GLY A 54 6.65 -37.01 -29.44
N GLY A 55 5.44 -37.53 -29.24
CA GLY A 55 4.18 -36.78 -29.29
C GLY A 55 4.16 -35.53 -28.41
N CYS A 56 4.18 -34.36 -29.05
CA CYS A 56 3.84 -33.10 -28.41
C CYS A 56 2.31 -33.03 -28.29
N ARG A 57 1.77 -33.26 -27.10
CA ARG A 57 0.35 -32.99 -26.82
C ARG A 57 0.15 -31.48 -26.83
N SER A 58 -0.27 -30.93 -27.96
CA SER A 58 -0.73 -29.54 -28.02
C SER A 58 -2.02 -29.44 -27.20
N PHE A 59 -2.00 -28.67 -26.12
CA PHE A 59 -3.24 -28.22 -25.49
C PHE A 59 -3.76 -27.03 -26.29
N THR A 60 -4.82 -27.25 -27.06
CA THR A 60 -5.56 -26.17 -27.69
C THR A 60 -6.43 -25.51 -26.63
N VAL A 61 -6.05 -24.30 -26.18
CA VAL A 61 -6.96 -23.44 -25.41
C VAL A 61 -8.03 -22.96 -26.38
N LYS A 62 -9.16 -23.68 -26.43
CA LYS A 62 -10.38 -23.14 -27.04
C LYS A 62 -10.88 -22.04 -26.11
N CYS A 63 -10.60 -20.78 -26.45
CA CYS A 63 -11.43 -19.68 -25.99
C CYS A 63 -12.83 -19.89 -26.58
N GLN A 64 -13.71 -20.55 -25.82
CA GLN A 64 -15.14 -20.43 -26.05
C GLN A 64 -15.52 -19.01 -25.62
N SER A 65 -15.38 -18.05 -26.53
CA SER A 65 -16.08 -16.78 -26.39
C SER A 65 -17.55 -17.07 -26.63
N ASN A 66 -18.25 -17.54 -25.60
CA ASN A 66 -19.70 -17.35 -25.55
C ASN A 66 -19.92 -15.84 -25.48
N PRO A 67 -20.53 -15.19 -26.48
CA PRO A 67 -20.79 -13.75 -26.45
C PRO A 67 -21.96 -13.40 -25.50
N SER A 68 -22.36 -14.32 -24.62
CA SER A 68 -23.52 -14.22 -23.75
C SER A 68 -23.22 -13.98 -22.27
N GLU A 69 -21.95 -13.80 -21.87
CA GLU A 69 -21.59 -13.44 -20.49
C GLU A 69 -20.57 -12.30 -20.45
N SER A 70 -21.03 -11.07 -20.20
CA SER A 70 -20.47 -10.18 -19.18
C SER A 70 -21.08 -8.78 -19.31
N SER A 71 -22.38 -8.63 -19.06
CA SER A 71 -22.81 -7.35 -18.49
C SER A 71 -22.28 -7.36 -17.05
N ARG A 72 -21.03 -6.91 -16.85
CA ARG A 72 -20.53 -6.62 -15.51
C ARG A 72 -21.59 -5.77 -14.82
N SER A 73 -22.05 -6.20 -13.65
CA SER A 73 -23.08 -5.47 -12.92
C SER A 73 -22.66 -4.02 -12.78
N ALA A 74 -23.49 -3.10 -13.25
CA ALA A 74 -23.25 -1.66 -13.15
C ALA A 74 -23.56 -1.12 -11.74
N LYS A 75 -23.96 -1.99 -10.80
CA LYS A 75 -24.20 -1.64 -9.41
C LYS A 75 -22.90 -1.17 -8.76
N VAL A 76 -22.96 0.00 -8.14
CA VAL A 76 -21.89 0.55 -7.31
C VAL A 76 -22.21 0.26 -5.85
N HIS A 77 -21.27 -0.36 -5.14
CA HIS A 77 -21.33 -0.58 -3.70
C HIS A 77 -20.42 0.42 -3.00
N GLU A 78 -20.98 1.13 -2.03
CA GLU A 78 -20.20 2.02 -1.16
C GLU A 78 -19.73 1.25 0.08
N LEU A 79 -18.42 1.28 0.34
CA LEU A 79 -17.81 0.72 1.55
C LEU A 79 -16.95 1.80 2.21
N CYS A 80 -17.20 2.06 3.48
CA CYS A 80 -16.45 3.05 4.25
C CYS A 80 -15.59 2.37 5.31
N VAL A 81 -14.33 2.81 5.46
CA VAL A 81 -13.43 2.29 6.49
C VAL A 81 -12.54 3.40 7.04
N TYR A 82 -12.09 3.21 8.27
CA TYR A 82 -11.07 4.03 8.90
C TYR A 82 -9.72 3.31 8.90
N GLU A 83 -8.66 4.00 8.51
CA GLU A 83 -7.28 3.55 8.67
C GLU A 83 -6.63 4.36 9.79
N ILE A 84 -6.11 3.67 10.81
CA ILE A 84 -5.54 4.29 11.99
C ILE A 84 -4.17 3.69 12.27
N ASN A 85 -3.16 4.57 12.32
CA ASN A 85 -1.84 4.22 12.82
C ASN A 85 -1.80 4.43 14.34
N GLU A 86 -1.88 3.32 15.09
CA GLU A 86 -1.82 3.31 16.55
C GLU A 86 -0.39 3.33 17.11
N ARG A 87 0.61 3.47 16.23
CA ARG A 87 2.05 3.56 16.56
C ARG A 87 2.64 2.33 17.23
N ASP A 88 1.98 1.19 17.09
CA ASP A 88 2.36 -0.10 17.66
C ASP A 88 2.93 -1.09 16.62
N ARG A 89 3.00 -0.70 15.34
CA ARG A 89 3.45 -1.57 14.23
C ARG A 89 4.84 -1.24 13.65
N GLY A 90 5.57 -0.31 14.25
CA GLY A 90 6.83 0.21 13.68
C GLY A 90 6.65 0.88 12.31
N SER A 91 5.43 1.36 12.02
CA SER A 91 5.02 1.94 10.74
C SER A 91 4.72 3.44 10.87
N PRO A 92 5.00 4.27 9.85
CA PRO A 92 5.70 3.90 8.61
C PRO A 92 7.22 3.79 8.80
N ALA A 93 7.89 3.07 7.91
CA ALA A 93 9.35 3.08 7.80
C ALA A 93 9.78 4.09 6.73
N TYR A 94 10.39 5.21 7.12
CA TYR A 94 10.81 6.23 6.15
C TYR A 94 12.26 6.00 5.68
N LEU A 95 12.42 5.59 4.43
CA LEU A 95 13.71 5.31 3.80
C LEU A 95 14.17 6.52 2.96
N ARG A 96 15.14 7.28 3.49
CA ARG A 96 15.73 8.47 2.86
C ARG A 96 16.74 8.11 1.75
N LEU A 97 16.23 7.59 0.63
CA LEU A 97 17.03 7.13 -0.49
C LEU A 97 17.36 8.24 -1.50
N GLY A 98 16.63 9.35 -1.50
CA GLY A 98 16.86 10.48 -2.40
C GLY A 98 18.12 11.30 -2.07
N GLN A 99 18.74 11.04 -0.91
CA GLN A 99 20.02 11.66 -0.47
C GLN A 99 20.00 13.20 -0.44
N LYS A 100 18.84 13.81 -0.23
CA LYS A 100 18.68 15.25 -0.04
C LYS A 100 18.34 15.60 1.41
N PRO A 101 18.63 16.84 1.86
CA PRO A 101 18.29 17.28 3.22
C PRO A 101 16.77 17.37 3.44
N VAL A 102 16.02 17.60 2.36
CA VAL A 102 14.56 17.62 2.34
C VAL A 102 14.03 16.37 1.65
N ASN A 103 12.78 16.03 1.96
CA ASN A 103 12.01 15.00 1.27
C ASN A 103 12.18 15.15 -0.25
N SER A 104 12.56 14.08 -0.94
CA SER A 104 12.89 14.15 -2.37
C SER A 104 12.51 12.89 -3.14
N LEU A 105 12.38 13.06 -4.46
CA LEU A 105 12.05 11.95 -5.38
C LEU A 105 12.93 10.72 -5.10
N GLY A 106 12.27 9.57 -4.92
CA GLY A 106 12.93 8.29 -4.68
C GLY A 106 12.98 7.88 -3.20
N ASP A 107 12.63 8.77 -2.25
CA ASP A 107 12.37 8.34 -0.87
C ASP A 107 11.20 7.34 -0.85
N LEU A 108 11.35 6.27 -0.07
CA LEU A 108 10.37 5.18 0.00
C LEU A 108 9.79 5.10 1.41
N VAL A 109 8.50 4.81 1.46
CA VAL A 109 7.76 4.71 2.72
C VAL A 109 6.91 3.44 2.73
N PRO A 110 7.50 2.27 3.04
CA PRO A 110 6.73 1.09 3.41
C PRO A 110 5.89 1.37 4.66
N PHE A 111 4.64 0.88 4.67
CA PHE A 111 3.74 1.10 5.79
C PHE A 111 2.74 -0.04 5.97
N THR A 112 2.24 -0.16 7.19
CA THR A 112 1.05 -0.94 7.56
C THR A 112 0.33 -0.27 8.73
N ASN A 113 -0.98 -0.09 8.62
CA ASN A 113 -1.82 0.51 9.66
C ASN A 113 -3.04 -0.37 9.92
N LYS A 114 -3.75 -0.15 11.03
CA LYS A 114 -4.96 -0.90 11.37
C LYS A 114 -6.16 -0.36 10.60
N VAL A 115 -7.08 -1.23 10.22
CA VAL A 115 -8.32 -0.89 9.52
C VAL A 115 -9.52 -1.23 10.40
N TYR A 116 -10.46 -0.28 10.49
CA TYR A 116 -11.67 -0.36 11.28
C TYR A 116 -12.92 -0.13 10.43
N SER A 117 -14.06 -0.66 10.88
CA SER A 117 -15.38 -0.41 10.29
C SER A 117 -15.75 1.07 10.31
N ALA A 118 -16.70 1.48 9.46
CA ALA A 118 -17.12 2.87 9.33
C ALA A 118 -17.73 3.45 10.63
N ASP A 119 -18.31 2.60 11.48
CA ASP A 119 -18.85 2.98 12.78
C ASP A 119 -17.80 2.95 13.92
N LEU A 120 -16.54 2.60 13.60
CA LEU A 120 -15.39 2.52 14.50
C LEU A 120 -15.54 1.46 15.61
N LYS A 121 -16.46 0.50 15.46
CA LYS A 121 -16.73 -0.52 16.48
C LYS A 121 -16.09 -1.88 16.21
N THR A 122 -15.58 -2.13 15.01
CA THR A 122 -15.02 -3.43 14.62
C THR A 122 -13.62 -3.25 14.03
N ARG A 123 -12.64 -4.02 14.53
CA ARG A 123 -11.32 -4.17 13.90
C ARG A 123 -11.46 -5.11 12.69
N LEU A 124 -11.27 -4.59 11.48
CA LEU A 124 -11.43 -5.36 10.24
C LEU A 124 -10.13 -5.99 9.75
N GLY A 125 -9.01 -5.27 9.90
CA GLY A 125 -7.72 -5.82 9.52
C GLY A 125 -6.61 -4.78 9.42
N ILE A 126 -5.87 -4.77 8.31
CA ILE A 126 -4.74 -3.85 8.07
C ILE A 126 -4.69 -3.29 6.65
N THR A 127 -4.04 -2.15 6.48
CA THR A 127 -3.40 -1.77 5.22
C THR A 127 -1.98 -2.31 5.17
N ALA A 128 -1.49 -2.63 3.97
CA ALA A 128 -0.10 -2.99 3.76
C ALA A 128 0.37 -2.57 2.36
N GLY A 129 1.48 -1.84 2.28
CA GLY A 129 2.08 -1.49 1.00
C GLY A 129 3.18 -0.44 1.12
N ILE A 130 3.32 0.35 0.06
CA ILE A 130 4.43 1.30 -0.08
C ILE A 130 3.97 2.60 -0.74
N CYS A 131 4.51 3.70 -0.24
CA CYS A 131 4.44 5.01 -0.87
C CYS A 131 5.81 5.40 -1.44
N ILE A 132 5.84 5.87 -2.68
CA ILE A 132 7.03 6.38 -3.36
C ILE A 132 6.89 7.91 -3.40
N LEU A 133 7.83 8.62 -2.79
CA LEU A 133 7.80 10.08 -2.81
C LEU A 133 8.07 10.58 -4.23
N ILE A 134 7.16 11.38 -4.77
CA ILE A 134 7.26 11.98 -6.11
C ILE A 134 7.81 13.40 -6.02
N LYS A 135 7.27 14.21 -5.12
CA LYS A 135 7.64 15.62 -5.01
C LYS A 135 7.34 16.15 -3.60
N ASN A 136 8.31 16.83 -3.01
CA ASN A 136 8.08 17.73 -1.89
C ASN A 136 7.48 19.06 -2.37
N MET A 137 6.44 19.53 -1.70
CA MET A 137 5.66 20.72 -2.05
C MET A 137 5.74 21.73 -0.90
N PRO A 138 6.87 22.47 -0.78
CA PRO A 138 7.10 23.39 0.33
C PRO A 138 6.03 24.48 0.43
N GLU A 139 5.49 24.94 -0.70
CA GLU A 139 4.42 25.92 -0.79
C GLU A 139 3.13 25.47 -0.11
N LYS A 140 2.83 24.16 -0.18
CA LYS A 140 1.69 23.54 0.51
C LYS A 140 2.08 22.93 1.86
N LYS A 141 3.36 23.00 2.25
CA LYS A 141 3.98 22.35 3.42
C LYS A 141 3.87 20.81 3.43
N GLY A 142 3.72 20.19 2.26
CA GLY A 142 3.34 18.79 2.14
C GLY A 142 4.11 18.03 1.09
N ASP A 143 3.69 16.80 0.84
CA ASP A 143 4.33 15.88 -0.09
C ASP A 143 3.30 15.21 -1.00
N ARG A 144 3.75 14.84 -2.20
CA ARG A 144 3.02 13.99 -3.13
C ARG A 144 3.70 12.64 -3.23
N TYR A 145 2.94 11.59 -2.98
CA TYR A 145 3.36 10.20 -3.13
C TYR A 145 2.56 9.52 -4.26
N GLU A 146 3.18 8.52 -4.87
CA GLU A 146 2.49 7.43 -5.57
C GLU A 146 2.39 6.27 -4.58
N ALA A 147 1.17 5.80 -4.30
CA ALA A 147 0.89 4.77 -3.33
C ALA A 147 0.41 3.49 -4.02
N ILE A 148 0.94 2.34 -3.59
CA ILE A 148 0.53 1.01 -4.05
C ILE A 148 0.40 0.14 -2.81
N TYR A 149 -0.82 -0.28 -2.49
CA TYR A 149 -1.10 -0.99 -1.25
C TYR A 149 -2.42 -1.77 -1.32
N SER A 150 -2.66 -2.60 -0.31
CA SER A 150 -3.90 -3.37 -0.18
C SER A 150 -4.51 -3.18 1.20
N PHE A 151 -5.83 -3.36 1.27
CA PHE A 151 -6.63 -3.48 2.48
C PHE A 151 -6.91 -4.96 2.69
N HIS A 152 -6.39 -5.53 3.76
CA HIS A 152 -6.63 -6.92 4.16
C HIS A 152 -7.71 -6.95 5.23
N LEU A 153 -8.84 -7.57 4.96
CA LEU A 153 -10.04 -7.53 5.78
C LEU A 153 -10.40 -8.94 6.32
N GLY A 154 -9.39 -9.70 6.75
CA GLY A 154 -9.58 -11.06 7.25
C GLY A 154 -10.20 -12.00 6.22
N ASP A 155 -11.16 -12.82 6.63
CA ASP A 155 -11.81 -13.81 5.77
C ASP A 155 -12.62 -13.20 4.62
N TYR A 156 -12.96 -11.91 4.68
CA TYR A 156 -13.62 -11.24 3.56
C TYR A 156 -12.71 -11.17 2.32
N GLY A 157 -11.38 -11.16 2.52
CA GLY A 157 -10.39 -11.03 1.46
C GLY A 157 -9.70 -9.67 1.47
N GLN A 158 -9.20 -9.24 0.32
CA GLN A 158 -8.46 -7.99 0.19
C GLN A 158 -8.95 -7.11 -0.96
N ILE A 159 -8.71 -5.80 -0.85
CA ILE A 159 -8.89 -4.82 -1.94
C ILE A 159 -7.55 -4.16 -2.21
N SER A 160 -7.09 -4.18 -3.46
CA SER A 160 -5.83 -3.55 -3.88
C SER A 160 -6.09 -2.20 -4.54
N VAL A 161 -5.25 -1.22 -4.23
CA VAL A 161 -5.39 0.15 -4.73
C VAL A 161 -4.05 0.71 -5.22
N GLN A 162 -4.14 1.63 -6.16
CA GLN A 162 -2.99 2.38 -6.67
C GLN A 162 -3.39 3.82 -7.02
N GLY A 163 -2.54 4.79 -6.68
CA GLY A 163 -2.71 6.16 -7.13
C GLY A 163 -2.01 7.20 -6.26
N ALA A 164 -2.40 8.46 -6.44
CA ALA A 164 -1.80 9.57 -5.74
C ALA A 164 -2.24 9.64 -4.29
N TYR A 165 -1.29 9.81 -3.37
CA TYR A 165 -1.54 10.24 -1.99
C TYR A 165 -0.90 11.61 -1.77
N LEU A 166 -1.75 12.59 -1.42
CA LEU A 166 -1.34 13.96 -1.13
C LEU A 166 -1.54 14.23 0.35
N THR A 167 -0.49 14.69 1.05
CA THR A 167 -0.56 14.90 2.49
C THR A 167 -1.39 16.11 2.92
N MET A 168 -2.07 16.79 1.99
CA MET A 168 -2.70 18.09 2.21
C MET A 168 -4.14 18.17 1.71
N GLU A 169 -4.55 17.25 0.83
CA GLU A 169 -5.85 17.29 0.19
C GLU A 169 -6.34 15.88 -0.09
N ASP A 170 -7.67 15.73 -0.14
CA ASP A 170 -8.31 14.46 -0.48
C ASP A 170 -7.90 14.02 -1.90
N THR A 171 -7.83 12.71 -2.09
CA THR A 171 -7.43 12.11 -3.38
C THR A 171 -8.37 10.97 -3.76
N TYR A 172 -8.32 10.56 -5.02
CA TYR A 172 -8.94 9.33 -5.48
C TYR A 172 -7.86 8.38 -5.98
N LEU A 173 -7.90 7.14 -5.49
CA LEU A 173 -7.04 6.05 -5.96
C LEU A 173 -7.89 5.08 -6.78
N SER A 174 -7.24 4.39 -7.71
CA SER A 174 -7.88 3.33 -8.50
C SER A 174 -7.97 2.07 -7.66
N VAL A 175 -9.13 1.42 -7.67
CA VAL A 175 -9.29 0.05 -7.19
C VAL A 175 -8.85 -0.89 -8.30
N THR A 176 -7.75 -1.61 -8.10
CA THR A 176 -7.08 -2.42 -9.12
C THR A 176 -7.49 -3.89 -9.10
N GLY A 177 -8.21 -4.31 -8.06
CA GLY A 177 -8.69 -5.67 -7.90
C GLY A 177 -9.04 -6.00 -6.46
N GLY A 178 -9.45 -7.24 -6.25
CA GLY A 178 -9.65 -7.80 -4.92
C GLY A 178 -9.73 -9.33 -4.93
N THR A 179 -9.81 -9.91 -3.74
CA THR A 179 -9.97 -11.35 -3.50
C THR A 179 -11.14 -11.60 -2.54
N GLY A 180 -11.52 -12.87 -2.35
CA GLY A 180 -12.65 -13.21 -1.47
C GLY A 180 -13.95 -12.60 -1.98
N ILE A 181 -14.71 -11.94 -1.11
CA ILE A 181 -15.95 -11.25 -1.49
C ILE A 181 -15.70 -10.06 -2.43
N PHE A 182 -14.45 -9.59 -2.51
CA PHE A 182 -14.01 -8.50 -3.38
C PHE A 182 -13.43 -9.00 -4.72
N ALA A 183 -13.53 -10.30 -5.03
CA ALA A 183 -13.08 -10.83 -6.30
C ALA A 183 -13.78 -10.13 -7.48
N GLY A 184 -12.99 -9.63 -8.44
CA GLY A 184 -13.48 -8.87 -9.59
C GLY A 184 -13.73 -7.38 -9.35
N ALA A 185 -13.46 -6.88 -8.14
CA ALA A 185 -13.64 -5.48 -7.79
C ALA A 185 -12.84 -4.53 -8.71
N TYR A 186 -13.50 -3.49 -9.17
CA TYR A 186 -12.88 -2.33 -9.83
C TYR A 186 -13.61 -1.04 -9.42
N GLY A 187 -13.03 0.11 -9.78
CA GLY A 187 -13.62 1.42 -9.48
C GLY A 187 -12.59 2.36 -8.88
N GLN A 188 -13.01 3.16 -7.91
CA GLN A 188 -12.15 4.14 -7.25
C GLN A 188 -12.44 4.19 -5.76
N VAL A 189 -11.48 4.68 -4.99
CA VAL A 189 -11.63 4.96 -3.56
C VAL A 189 -11.24 6.40 -3.29
N LYS A 190 -12.11 7.12 -2.58
CA LYS A 190 -11.77 8.44 -2.04
C LYS A 190 -10.95 8.25 -0.77
N LEU A 191 -9.76 8.83 -0.73
CA LEU A 191 -8.92 8.93 0.46
C LEU A 191 -9.08 10.32 1.06
N GLN A 192 -9.47 10.38 2.33
CA GLN A 192 -9.60 11.60 3.11
C GLN A 192 -8.64 11.57 4.30
N GLN A 193 -7.77 12.57 4.40
CA GLN A 193 -6.82 12.64 5.50
C GLN A 193 -7.39 13.46 6.65
N LEU A 194 -7.55 12.83 7.82
CA LEU A 194 -8.14 13.48 8.99
C LEU A 194 -7.07 14.07 9.91
N VAL A 195 -6.04 13.27 10.21
CA VAL A 195 -4.90 13.67 11.02
C VAL A 195 -3.66 13.11 10.36
N PHE A 196 -2.81 13.95 9.81
CA PHE A 196 -1.55 13.51 9.21
C PHE A 196 -0.55 13.00 10.27
N PRO A 197 0.14 11.86 10.07
CA PRO A 197 -0.13 10.76 9.13
C PRO A 197 -0.92 9.60 9.79
N PHE A 198 -1.70 9.87 10.84
CA PHE A 198 -2.22 8.84 11.75
C PHE A 198 -3.65 8.40 11.52
N LYS A 199 -4.52 9.24 10.92
CA LYS A 199 -5.94 8.92 10.73
C LYS A 199 -6.38 9.28 9.32
N LEU A 200 -6.88 8.28 8.60
CA LEU A 200 -7.44 8.41 7.27
C LEU A 200 -8.82 7.76 7.23
N PHE A 201 -9.67 8.27 6.35
CA PHE A 201 -10.99 7.71 6.07
C PHE A 201 -11.12 7.44 4.58
N TYR A 202 -11.69 6.29 4.25
CA TYR A 202 -11.85 5.86 2.87
C TYR A 202 -13.33 5.63 2.55
N THR A 203 -13.72 6.03 1.34
CA THR A 203 -15.01 5.67 0.74
C THR A 203 -14.73 4.98 -0.59
N PHE A 204 -14.89 3.66 -0.61
CA PHE A 204 -14.76 2.84 -1.81
C PHE A 204 -16.05 2.90 -2.61
N TYR A 205 -15.91 3.00 -3.92
CA TYR A 205 -16.99 2.89 -4.90
C TYR A 205 -16.73 1.65 -5.74
N LEU A 206 -17.11 0.49 -5.21
CA LEU A 206 -16.79 -0.82 -5.76
C LEU A 206 -17.81 -1.23 -6.82
N GLN A 207 -17.33 -1.77 -7.94
CA GLN A 207 -18.13 -2.37 -8.99
C GLN A 207 -17.57 -3.75 -9.34
N GLY A 208 -18.36 -4.57 -10.03
CA GLY A 208 -17.92 -5.89 -10.50
C GLY A 208 -17.93 -7.00 -9.44
N LEU A 209 -18.47 -6.72 -8.25
CA LEU A 209 -18.65 -7.74 -7.21
C LEU A 209 -19.68 -8.79 -7.66
N ALA A 210 -19.45 -10.04 -7.28
CA ALA A 210 -20.34 -11.16 -7.59
C ALA A 210 -21.67 -11.11 -6.80
N ALA A 211 -21.66 -10.49 -5.63
CA ALA A 211 -22.80 -10.37 -4.73
C ALA A 211 -22.77 -9.04 -3.96
N ASP A 212 -23.83 -8.77 -3.21
CA ASP A 212 -23.88 -7.63 -2.30
C ASP A 212 -22.95 -7.82 -1.10
N LEU A 213 -22.42 -6.70 -0.60
CA LEU A 213 -21.57 -6.71 0.59
C LEU A 213 -22.37 -7.15 1.83
N PRO A 214 -21.76 -7.91 2.75
CA PRO A 214 -22.34 -8.25 4.04
C PRO A 214 -22.80 -7.01 4.80
N ALA A 215 -23.97 -7.08 5.44
CA ALA A 215 -24.58 -5.94 6.14
C ALA A 215 -23.69 -5.37 7.26
N GLU A 216 -22.84 -6.21 7.87
CA GLU A 216 -21.88 -5.81 8.90
C GLU A 216 -20.76 -4.88 8.39
N LEU A 217 -20.50 -4.86 7.08
CA LEU A 217 -19.58 -3.92 6.45
C LEU A 217 -20.29 -2.63 5.99
N LEU A 218 -21.62 -2.63 5.98
CA LEU A 218 -22.48 -1.52 5.50
C LEU A 218 -23.07 -0.70 6.66
N VAL A 219 -22.34 -0.61 7.77
CA VAL A 219 -22.74 0.18 8.94
C VAL A 219 -22.73 1.68 8.66
N THR A 220 -23.58 2.43 9.36
CA THR A 220 -23.60 3.89 9.26
C THR A 220 -22.28 4.49 9.71
N ALA A 221 -21.60 5.19 8.79
CA ALA A 221 -20.31 5.80 9.08
C ALA A 221 -20.43 6.89 10.16
N VAL A 222 -19.52 6.85 11.14
CA VAL A 222 -19.25 8.01 12.00
C VAL A 222 -18.67 9.13 11.13
N THR A 223 -19.14 10.36 11.31
CA THR A 223 -18.67 11.51 10.53
C THR A 223 -17.16 11.69 10.68
N PRO A 224 -16.39 11.70 9.57
CA PRO A 224 -14.95 11.88 9.62
C PRO A 224 -14.55 13.21 10.25
N SER A 225 -13.74 13.15 11.31
CA SER A 225 -13.20 14.32 11.98
C SER A 225 -11.89 13.97 12.70
N PRO A 226 -11.05 14.95 13.09
CA PRO A 226 -9.82 14.68 13.85
C PRO A 226 -10.05 13.94 15.19
N ALA A 227 -11.23 14.09 15.78
CA ALA A 227 -11.57 13.58 17.12
C ALA A 227 -12.04 12.11 17.12
N VAL A 228 -12.28 11.51 15.96
CA VAL A 228 -12.76 10.12 15.90
C VAL A 228 -11.72 9.14 16.44
N GLU A 229 -12.19 8.12 17.15
CA GLU A 229 -11.38 7.07 17.75
C GLU A 229 -12.09 5.73 17.59
N ALA A 230 -11.33 4.66 17.34
CA ALA A 230 -11.85 3.31 17.44
C ALA A 230 -12.34 3.03 18.87
N SER A 231 -13.43 2.27 18.99
CA SER A 231 -13.98 1.89 20.28
C SER A 231 -12.95 1.12 21.12
N PRO A 232 -13.00 1.20 22.46
CA PRO A 232 -12.09 0.43 23.30
C PRO A 232 -12.14 -1.08 23.00
N ALA A 233 -13.33 -1.62 22.76
CA ALA A 233 -13.53 -3.03 22.41
C ALA A 233 -12.87 -3.40 21.06
N ALA A 234 -12.98 -2.53 20.04
CA ALA A 234 -12.33 -2.74 18.75
C ALA A 234 -10.80 -2.69 18.87
N LYS A 235 -10.28 -1.74 19.65
CA LYS A 235 -8.83 -1.62 19.90
C LYS A 235 -8.28 -2.84 20.66
N ALA A 236 -9.05 -3.35 21.62
CA ALA A 236 -8.73 -4.55 22.39
C ALA A 236 -9.02 -5.86 21.64
N CYS A 237 -9.65 -5.79 20.46
CA CYS A 237 -10.08 -6.95 19.66
C CYS A 237 -10.95 -7.92 20.48
N GLU A 238 -11.88 -7.39 21.27
CA GLU A 238 -12.83 -8.18 22.06
C GLU A 238 -13.79 -8.98 21.16
N ASP A 239 -14.38 -10.05 21.72
CA ASP A 239 -15.37 -10.87 21.02
C ASP A 239 -16.54 -10.00 20.51
N GLY A 240 -16.82 -10.10 19.21
CA GLY A 240 -17.86 -9.29 18.55
C GLY A 240 -17.41 -7.87 18.15
N ALA A 241 -16.18 -7.46 18.47
CA ALA A 241 -15.56 -6.20 18.04
C ALA A 241 -14.36 -6.41 17.09
N ALA A 242 -14.20 -7.63 16.58
CA ALA A 242 -13.21 -8.01 15.58
C ALA A 242 -13.87 -8.77 14.43
N GLY A 243 -13.42 -8.51 13.20
CA GLY A 243 -13.89 -9.22 12.01
C GLY A 243 -13.44 -10.69 12.00
N PRO A 244 -14.09 -11.53 11.17
CA PRO A 244 -13.75 -12.95 11.06
C PRO A 244 -12.31 -13.12 10.60
N ASN A 245 -11.49 -13.76 11.46
CA ASN A 245 -10.05 -13.90 11.28
C ASN A 245 -9.37 -12.62 10.79
N PHE A 246 -9.68 -11.49 11.44
CA PHE A 246 -9.15 -10.18 11.06
C PHE A 246 -7.62 -10.24 10.87
N THR A 247 -7.12 -9.56 9.84
CA THR A 247 -5.69 -9.52 9.57
C THR A 247 -4.99 -8.62 10.58
N ASP A 248 -3.92 -9.11 11.20
CA ASP A 248 -3.05 -8.33 12.07
C ASP A 248 -1.63 -8.26 11.54
#